data_AF-H2CAH9-F1
#
_entry.id   AF-H2CAH9-F1
#
_cell.length_a   1.000
_cell.length_b   1.000
_cell.length_c   1.000
_cell.angle_alpha   90.00
_cell.angle_beta   90.00
_cell.angle_gamma   90.00
#
_symmetry.space_group_name_H-M   'P 1'
#
loop_
_entity.id
_entity.type
_entity.pdbx_description
1 polymer ?
#
loop_
_entity_poly.entity_id
_entity_poly.type
_entity_poly.pdbx_seq_one_letter_code
_entity_poly.pdbx_strand_id
1 'polypeptide(L)'
;MKRIVTNLSLQILVAFLGMLMVSACTREDENLAWLLAVTDPLADIEPTTEAETIPFHMDVEDVNGPTDFIFENTTTYPVRVTVIDGVNPVDSTLVQIMEYTSGGPRVSFRAVTDAEGNVSGSFTIENRAEPRVTVELTYLGKEYRFEIDLTNVREIKRYIYVDGYLEQIEISDRDGDGIADELDDYPDDAGRATLVKIPADNYFTIAFEDLFPTPGDADFNDYVVRVKSEQDLDAQGKVVRMRSEFTHVAKGAGYNHTFHMKLPGTGQYTLKRTAADGTVAFDTTLPLTDAGVEILPSSETTLAQSNTATGQIFVTGMTAQFEAVFETPLTGLAFPYDMYLYVKNTKKEIHFPGKYTNSDGSDPYMDANGFPWALLIPGDWSWPLERNNIHQAYPLFQSWYETAGQQAAEWYKTADFNLVFNK
;
A
#
# COMPACT_ATOMS: atom_id res chain seq x y z
N MET A 1 53.28 1.50 -17.53
CA MET A 1 54.37 2.37 -17.02
C MET A 1 54.55 3.54 -17.99
N LYS A 2 54.16 4.78 -17.63
CA LYS A 2 54.27 6.03 -18.45
C LYS A 2 53.47 6.01 -19.78
N ARG A 3 53.05 7.10 -20.42
CA ARG A 3 52.71 8.51 -20.06
C ARG A 3 51.69 9.01 -21.15
N ILE A 4 50.68 9.87 -20.91
CA ILE A 4 50.66 11.36 -20.95
C ILE A 4 51.49 11.94 -22.13
N VAL A 5 51.10 12.90 -23.01
CA VAL A 5 50.30 14.16 -23.00
C VAL A 5 49.77 14.41 -24.46
N THR A 6 48.93 15.37 -24.91
CA THR A 6 48.35 16.65 -24.42
C THR A 6 46.98 16.98 -25.11
N ASN A 7 46.28 17.98 -24.59
CA ASN A 7 45.05 18.62 -25.11
C ASN A 7 45.26 19.47 -26.39
N LEU A 8 44.14 19.91 -27.01
CA LEU A 8 43.85 21.35 -27.12
C LEU A 8 42.33 21.62 -27.03
N SER A 9 41.95 22.84 -26.63
CA SER A 9 40.56 23.28 -26.39
C SER A 9 40.31 24.67 -26.98
N LEU A 10 39.04 25.04 -27.15
CA LEU A 10 38.66 26.42 -27.48
C LEU A 10 37.27 26.77 -26.90
N GLN A 11 37.21 27.89 -26.19
CA GLN A 11 35.98 28.59 -25.80
C GLN A 11 35.97 29.97 -26.46
N ILE A 12 34.79 30.48 -26.80
CA ILE A 12 34.60 31.91 -27.10
C ILE A 12 33.33 32.39 -26.40
N LEU A 13 33.47 33.48 -25.64
CA LEU A 13 32.39 34.24 -25.00
C LEU A 13 32.61 35.70 -25.39
N VAL A 14 31.60 36.36 -25.96
CA VAL A 14 31.60 37.82 -26.15
C VAL A 14 30.19 38.34 -25.89
N ALA A 15 30.09 39.38 -25.07
CA ALA A 15 28.90 40.20 -24.90
C ALA A 15 29.34 41.67 -24.83
N PHE A 16 28.56 42.59 -25.39
CA PHE A 16 28.74 44.02 -25.13
C PHE A 16 27.41 44.79 -25.28
N LEU A 17 27.33 45.93 -24.59
CA LEU A 17 26.14 46.75 -24.38
C LEU A 17 26.27 48.11 -25.11
N GLY A 18 25.17 48.68 -25.60
CA GLY A 18 25.13 50.02 -26.19
C GLY A 18 23.69 50.56 -26.27
N MET A 19 23.49 51.88 -26.09
CA MET A 19 22.18 52.45 -25.77
C MET A 19 21.95 53.82 -26.44
N LEU A 20 20.71 54.04 -26.91
CA LEU A 20 20.01 55.30 -27.25
C LEU A 20 20.62 56.31 -28.26
N MET A 21 19.77 56.77 -29.19
CA MET A 21 19.47 58.21 -29.40
C MET A 21 18.23 58.37 -30.31
N VAL A 22 17.54 59.51 -30.26
CA VAL A 22 16.26 59.78 -30.98
C VAL A 22 16.24 61.22 -31.53
N SER A 23 15.80 61.42 -32.78
CA SER A 23 15.11 62.66 -33.25
C SER A 23 14.52 62.55 -34.67
N ALA A 24 13.50 63.37 -34.92
CA ALA A 24 12.64 63.45 -36.11
C ALA A 24 13.38 63.95 -37.40
N CYS A 25 12.79 64.01 -38.62
CA CYS A 25 11.45 64.52 -38.95
C CYS A 25 10.93 64.20 -40.38
N THR A 26 9.59 64.27 -40.54
CA THR A 26 8.75 64.60 -41.73
C THR A 26 9.04 64.01 -43.12
N ARG A 27 8.01 63.39 -43.72
CA ARG A 27 7.14 64.04 -44.74
C ARG A 27 5.88 63.19 -45.03
N GLU A 28 4.73 63.85 -45.21
CA GLU A 28 3.42 63.24 -45.53
C GLU A 28 3.16 63.16 -47.06
N ASP A 29 2.21 62.31 -47.46
CA ASP A 29 1.63 62.21 -48.82
C ASP A 29 0.10 62.02 -48.69
N GLU A 30 -0.70 62.72 -49.48
CA GLU A 30 -2.07 63.13 -49.16
C GLU A 30 -3.17 62.14 -49.64
N ASN A 31 -2.80 60.92 -50.05
CA ASN A 31 -3.68 60.02 -50.81
C ASN A 31 -4.43 58.95 -49.98
N LEU A 32 -4.59 59.12 -48.67
CA LEU A 32 -5.27 58.17 -47.77
C LEU A 32 -6.56 58.70 -47.10
N ALA A 33 -7.13 59.80 -47.62
CA ALA A 33 -8.29 60.49 -47.04
C ALA A 33 -9.66 59.78 -47.16
N TRP A 34 -9.71 58.44 -47.24
CA TRP A 34 -10.96 57.66 -47.23
C TRP A 34 -10.98 56.44 -46.29
N LEU A 35 -9.94 56.25 -45.47
CA LEU A 35 -9.85 55.14 -44.49
C LEU A 35 -9.88 55.64 -43.03
N LEU A 36 -10.84 56.50 -42.67
CA LEU A 36 -10.97 57.07 -41.32
C LEU A 36 -12.42 57.05 -40.77
N ALA A 37 -12.97 55.85 -40.68
CA ALA A 37 -13.97 55.41 -39.71
C ALA A 37 -13.81 53.88 -39.60
N VAL A 38 -13.70 53.25 -38.44
CA VAL A 38 -14.25 53.58 -37.11
C VAL A 38 -13.15 53.93 -36.09
N THR A 39 -13.52 54.65 -35.04
CA THR A 39 -12.66 55.00 -33.90
C THR A 39 -12.33 53.81 -32.99
N ASP A 40 -11.07 53.73 -32.62
CA ASP A 40 -10.47 52.93 -31.55
C ASP A 40 -11.37 52.68 -30.31
N PRO A 41 -11.68 51.40 -29.99
CA PRO A 41 -12.23 50.99 -28.72
C PRO A 41 -11.13 50.45 -27.78
N LEU A 42 -10.26 51.35 -27.28
CA LEU A 42 -9.51 51.10 -26.04
C LEU A 42 -10.48 51.11 -24.83
N ALA A 43 -11.24 50.02 -24.73
CA ALA A 43 -11.90 49.56 -23.52
C ALA A 43 -11.21 48.26 -23.09
N ASP A 44 -11.12 48.02 -21.79
CA ASP A 44 -10.26 46.97 -21.24
C ASP A 44 -10.65 45.57 -21.73
N ILE A 45 -9.81 44.99 -22.59
CA ILE A 45 -9.76 43.55 -22.79
C ILE A 45 -9.01 42.99 -21.58
N GLU A 46 -9.73 42.81 -20.48
CA GLU A 46 -9.29 41.91 -19.42
C GLU A 46 -8.96 40.55 -20.06
N PRO A 47 -7.90 39.85 -19.60
CA PRO A 47 -7.61 38.52 -20.09
C PRO A 47 -8.71 37.57 -19.61
N THR A 48 -9.72 37.34 -20.46
CA THR A 48 -10.67 36.23 -20.33
C THR A 48 -9.99 34.89 -20.65
N THR A 49 -8.92 34.60 -19.91
CA THR A 49 -8.75 33.29 -19.32
C THR A 49 -9.85 33.11 -18.26
N GLU A 50 -11.09 32.95 -18.72
CA GLU A 50 -11.83 31.81 -18.21
C GLU A 50 -10.96 30.60 -18.56
N ALA A 51 -10.22 30.10 -17.57
CA ALA A 51 -9.89 28.69 -17.60
C ALA A 51 -11.22 27.95 -17.75
N GLU A 52 -11.28 26.89 -18.54
CA GLU A 52 -12.45 26.02 -18.56
C GLU A 52 -12.65 25.46 -17.15
N THR A 53 -13.52 26.12 -16.39
CA THR A 53 -14.04 25.63 -15.12
C THR A 53 -15.00 24.50 -15.46
N ILE A 54 -14.43 23.38 -15.90
CA ILE A 54 -15.14 22.10 -15.92
C ILE A 54 -15.76 21.97 -14.52
N PRO A 55 -17.09 21.89 -14.41
CA PRO A 55 -17.78 21.92 -13.13
C PRO A 55 -17.68 20.56 -12.42
N PHE A 56 -16.43 20.13 -12.18
CA PHE A 56 -16.08 19.07 -11.25
C PHE A 56 -16.68 19.43 -9.89
N HIS A 57 -17.62 18.60 -9.46
CA HIS A 57 -18.23 18.66 -8.14
C HIS A 57 -18.08 17.29 -7.50
N MET A 58 -17.88 17.26 -6.18
CA MET A 58 -17.67 16.03 -5.44
C MET A 58 -18.43 16.10 -4.13
N ASP A 59 -19.41 15.20 -3.96
CA ASP A 59 -20.03 14.96 -2.66
C ASP A 59 -19.13 14.02 -1.86
N VAL A 60 -18.82 14.43 -0.63
CA VAL A 60 -17.98 13.70 0.32
C VAL A 60 -18.88 13.12 1.39
N GLU A 61 -19.20 11.83 1.29
CA GLU A 61 -19.93 11.06 2.29
C GLU A 61 -19.02 10.10 3.08
N ASP A 62 -17.71 10.36 3.11
CA ASP A 62 -16.71 9.55 3.83
C ASP A 62 -17.15 9.25 5.27
N VAL A 63 -17.14 7.96 5.63
CA VAL A 63 -17.54 7.55 6.98
C VAL A 63 -16.40 7.89 7.94
N ASN A 64 -16.64 8.83 8.84
CA ASN A 64 -15.65 9.29 9.81
C ASN A 64 -15.85 8.64 11.19
N GLY A 65 -14.76 8.39 11.89
CA GLY A 65 -14.73 7.82 13.24
C GLY A 65 -13.40 7.14 13.56
N PRO A 66 -13.20 6.64 14.80
CA PRO A 66 -12.03 5.82 15.11
C PRO A 66 -12.06 4.55 14.28
N THR A 67 -10.95 4.21 13.62
CA THR A 67 -10.68 2.86 13.14
C THR A 67 -10.58 1.92 14.34
N ASP A 68 -11.04 0.69 14.20
CA ASP A 68 -10.99 -0.27 15.32
C ASP A 68 -9.51 -0.65 15.56
N PHE A 69 -8.98 -0.36 16.74
CA PHE A 69 -7.57 -0.58 17.02
C PHE A 69 -7.27 -2.07 17.13
N ILE A 70 -6.31 -2.49 16.31
CA ILE A 70 -5.78 -3.84 16.19
C ILE A 70 -4.26 -3.75 16.22
N PHE A 71 -3.58 -4.81 16.64
CA PHE A 71 -2.12 -4.81 16.85
C PHE A 71 -1.32 -4.99 15.54
N GLU A 72 -1.80 -4.33 14.51
CA GLU A 72 -1.33 -4.36 13.13
C GLU A 72 -0.95 -2.93 12.76
N ASN A 73 0.32 -2.67 12.41
CA ASN A 73 0.78 -1.31 12.11
C ASN A 73 0.41 -0.84 10.68
N THR A 74 -0.77 -1.27 10.23
CA THR A 74 -1.39 -1.04 8.92
C THR A 74 -2.87 -0.78 9.10
N THR A 75 -3.46 0.09 8.28
CA THR A 75 -4.91 0.31 8.26
C THR A 75 -5.46 0.00 6.87
N THR A 76 -6.57 -0.73 6.85
CA THR A 76 -7.33 -1.02 5.62
C THR A 76 -8.54 -0.11 5.54
N TYR A 77 -8.70 0.55 4.40
CA TYR A 77 -9.79 1.46 4.11
C TYR A 77 -10.66 0.88 2.98
N PRO A 78 -11.95 0.60 3.20
CA PRO A 78 -12.91 0.40 2.12
C PRO A 78 -13.02 1.69 1.29
N VAL A 79 -13.21 1.52 -0.01
CA VAL A 79 -13.42 2.61 -0.96
C VAL A 79 -14.70 2.36 -1.75
N ARG A 80 -15.52 3.41 -1.89
CA ARG A 80 -16.62 3.52 -2.84
C ARG A 80 -16.51 4.85 -3.57
N VAL A 81 -16.47 4.78 -4.90
CA VAL A 81 -16.52 5.97 -5.76
C VAL A 81 -17.62 5.75 -6.79
N THR A 82 -18.52 6.71 -6.94
CA THR A 82 -19.53 6.73 -8.02
C THR A 82 -19.24 7.93 -8.92
N VAL A 83 -19.14 7.73 -10.23
CA VAL A 83 -18.87 8.80 -11.21
C VAL A 83 -20.09 9.05 -12.09
N ILE A 84 -20.45 10.33 -12.25
CA ILE A 84 -21.71 10.78 -12.84
C ILE A 84 -21.43 11.92 -13.84
N ASP A 85 -21.94 11.81 -15.06
CA ASP A 85 -21.99 12.89 -16.05
C ASP A 85 -23.40 13.50 -16.08
N GLY A 86 -23.54 14.67 -15.46
CA GLY A 86 -24.79 15.40 -15.24
C GLY A 86 -25.82 14.65 -14.39
N VAL A 87 -26.45 13.62 -14.96
CA VAL A 87 -27.41 12.70 -14.29
C VAL A 87 -27.22 11.23 -14.69
N ASN A 88 -26.27 10.94 -15.59
CA ASN A 88 -26.02 9.59 -16.10
C ASN A 88 -24.80 9.02 -15.37
N PRO A 89 -24.81 7.74 -14.97
CA PRO A 89 -23.58 7.10 -14.50
C PRO A 89 -22.54 7.02 -15.63
N VAL A 90 -21.26 7.10 -15.28
CA VAL A 90 -20.16 6.95 -16.23
C VAL A 90 -19.61 5.53 -16.14
N ASP A 91 -19.90 4.72 -17.16
CA ASP A 91 -19.31 3.39 -17.36
C ASP A 91 -17.84 3.49 -17.78
N SER A 92 -17.02 2.52 -17.37
CA SER A 92 -15.66 2.29 -17.88
C SER A 92 -14.69 3.49 -17.74
N THR A 93 -14.84 4.31 -16.69
CA THR A 93 -13.90 5.40 -16.37
C THR A 93 -12.97 5.01 -15.22
N LEU A 94 -11.69 5.37 -15.33
CA LEU A 94 -10.64 4.83 -14.46
C LEU A 94 -10.53 5.60 -13.15
N VAL A 95 -10.61 4.87 -12.01
CA VAL A 95 -10.39 5.38 -10.66
C VAL A 95 -9.19 4.68 -10.01
N GLN A 96 -8.26 5.46 -9.47
CA GLN A 96 -7.05 4.99 -8.80
C GLN A 96 -6.96 5.55 -7.38
N ILE A 97 -6.40 4.77 -6.45
CA ILE A 97 -5.95 5.23 -5.13
C ILE A 97 -4.42 5.16 -5.12
N MET A 98 -3.80 6.33 -5.02
CA MET A 98 -2.35 6.51 -5.15
C MET A 98 -1.71 6.95 -3.84
N GLU A 99 -0.65 6.27 -3.43
CA GLU A 99 0.23 6.70 -2.35
C GLU A 99 1.48 7.41 -2.89
N TYR A 100 1.62 8.70 -2.58
CA TYR A 100 2.79 9.49 -2.91
C TYR A 100 3.81 9.42 -1.78
N THR A 101 4.82 8.58 -1.95
CA THR A 101 5.87 8.32 -0.93
C THR A 101 7.22 8.90 -1.35
N SER A 102 8.19 8.92 -0.43
CA SER A 102 9.60 9.22 -0.76
C SER A 102 10.23 8.19 -1.71
N GLY A 103 9.64 6.99 -1.84
CA GLY A 103 9.99 5.97 -2.84
C GLY A 103 9.29 6.17 -4.20
N GLY A 104 8.48 7.22 -4.36
CA GLY A 104 7.70 7.51 -5.56
C GLY A 104 6.19 7.28 -5.41
N PRO A 105 5.41 7.49 -6.49
CA PRO A 105 3.99 7.15 -6.56
C PRO A 105 3.79 5.63 -6.57
N ARG A 106 2.70 5.17 -5.96
CA ARG A 106 2.35 3.75 -5.81
C ARG A 106 0.84 3.57 -5.97
N VAL A 107 0.44 2.55 -6.74
CA VAL A 107 -0.98 2.15 -6.84
C VAL A 107 -1.30 1.28 -5.63
N SER A 108 -2.22 1.76 -4.77
CA SER A 108 -2.72 0.99 -3.62
C SER A 108 -4.09 0.36 -3.92
N PHE A 109 -4.82 0.87 -4.92
CA PHE A 109 -6.00 0.26 -5.55
C PHE A 109 -6.25 0.89 -6.93
N ARG A 110 -6.83 0.14 -7.87
CA ARG A 110 -7.29 0.63 -9.18
C ARG A 110 -8.54 -0.16 -9.63
N ALA A 111 -9.48 0.51 -10.28
CA ALA A 111 -10.58 -0.10 -11.01
C ALA A 111 -11.17 0.87 -12.06
N VAL A 112 -11.80 0.34 -13.11
CA VAL A 112 -12.79 1.07 -13.91
C VAL A 112 -14.19 0.97 -13.27
N THR A 113 -15.03 1.95 -13.52
CA THR A 113 -16.43 1.95 -13.09
C THR A 113 -17.29 0.91 -13.80
N ASP A 114 -18.30 0.38 -13.09
CA ASP A 114 -19.40 -0.38 -13.69
C ASP A 114 -20.41 0.50 -14.46
N ALA A 115 -21.37 -0.13 -15.13
CA ALA A 115 -22.43 0.54 -15.88
C ALA A 115 -23.38 1.39 -15.01
N GLU A 116 -23.40 1.16 -13.71
CA GLU A 116 -24.06 1.99 -12.70
C GLU A 116 -23.13 3.10 -12.14
N GLY A 117 -21.94 3.27 -12.72
CA GLY A 117 -20.96 4.31 -12.46
C GLY A 117 -20.04 4.06 -11.26
N ASN A 118 -20.00 2.84 -10.71
CA ASN A 118 -19.39 2.57 -9.40
C ASN A 118 -18.06 1.83 -9.48
N VAL A 119 -17.19 2.18 -8.54
CA VAL A 119 -16.00 1.45 -8.13
C VAL A 119 -16.16 1.09 -6.65
N SER A 120 -15.89 -0.16 -6.28
CA SER A 120 -15.88 -0.57 -4.86
C SER A 120 -14.82 -1.62 -4.55
N GLY A 121 -14.14 -1.45 -3.42
CA GLY A 121 -13.05 -2.31 -2.99
C GLY A 121 -12.45 -1.87 -1.67
N SER A 122 -11.17 -2.16 -1.46
CA SER A 122 -10.39 -1.65 -0.32
C SER A 122 -8.90 -1.57 -0.66
N PHE A 123 -8.15 -0.80 0.13
CA PHE A 123 -6.70 -0.73 0.07
C PHE A 123 -6.11 -0.72 1.49
N THR A 124 -4.85 -1.15 1.63
CA THR A 124 -4.12 -1.23 2.91
C THR A 124 -2.89 -0.34 2.86
N ILE A 125 -2.69 0.50 3.87
CA ILE A 125 -1.50 1.38 3.99
C ILE A 125 -0.77 1.15 5.31
N GLU A 126 0.52 1.51 5.37
CA GLU A 126 1.29 1.56 6.62
C GLU A 126 0.88 2.74 7.50
N ASN A 127 0.67 2.49 8.80
CA ASN A 127 0.28 3.52 9.76
C ASN A 127 1.43 4.50 10.00
N ARG A 128 1.10 5.79 9.84
CA ARG A 128 2.02 6.94 9.88
C ARG A 128 1.32 8.14 10.50
N ALA A 129 2.07 9.14 10.96
CA ALA A 129 1.53 10.30 11.68
C ALA A 129 0.59 11.19 10.84
N GLU A 130 0.76 11.19 9.51
CA GLU A 130 -0.12 11.87 8.54
C GLU A 130 -0.50 10.85 7.44
N PRO A 131 -1.51 9.99 7.67
CA PRO A 131 -1.95 9.02 6.69
C PRO A 131 -2.73 9.75 5.59
N ARG A 132 -2.26 9.64 4.35
CA ARG A 132 -2.81 10.36 3.18
C ARG A 132 -2.73 9.52 1.91
N VAL A 133 -3.71 9.68 1.03
CA VAL A 133 -3.75 9.14 -0.33
C VAL A 133 -4.25 10.20 -1.30
N THR A 134 -3.93 10.05 -2.58
CA THR A 134 -4.57 10.81 -3.66
C THR A 134 -5.50 9.89 -4.42
N VAL A 135 -6.76 10.27 -4.60
CA VAL A 135 -7.66 9.61 -5.54
C VAL A 135 -7.51 10.28 -6.90
N GLU A 136 -7.35 9.48 -7.95
CA GLU A 136 -7.12 9.98 -9.31
C GLU A 136 -8.16 9.36 -10.26
N LEU A 137 -9.00 10.22 -10.84
CA LEU A 137 -10.02 9.87 -11.84
C LEU A 137 -9.52 10.29 -13.23
N THR A 138 -9.56 9.39 -14.22
CA THR A 138 -9.27 9.73 -15.62
C THR A 138 -10.55 9.65 -16.44
N TYR A 139 -11.15 10.81 -16.75
CA TYR A 139 -12.39 10.92 -17.52
C TYR A 139 -12.12 11.67 -18.83
N LEU A 140 -12.46 11.06 -19.97
CA LEU A 140 -12.21 11.59 -21.32
C LEU A 140 -10.75 12.02 -21.54
N GLY A 141 -9.80 11.22 -21.04
CA GLY A 141 -8.36 11.50 -21.09
C GLY A 141 -7.88 12.67 -20.20
N LYS A 142 -8.78 13.31 -19.45
CA LYS A 142 -8.41 14.31 -18.43
C LYS A 142 -8.36 13.69 -17.04
N GLU A 143 -7.24 13.92 -16.36
CA GLU A 143 -7.06 13.58 -14.96
C GLU A 143 -7.71 14.60 -14.02
N TYR A 144 -8.28 14.08 -12.94
CA TYR A 144 -8.74 14.83 -11.76
C TYR A 144 -8.11 14.17 -10.54
N ARG A 145 -7.40 14.93 -9.70
CA ARG A 145 -6.60 14.41 -8.57
C ARG A 145 -7.01 15.10 -7.27
N PHE A 146 -7.33 14.34 -6.23
CA PHE A 146 -7.81 14.88 -4.95
C PHE A 146 -7.19 14.13 -3.76
N GLU A 147 -6.43 14.86 -2.92
CA GLU A 147 -5.82 14.33 -1.70
C GLU A 147 -6.88 14.11 -0.60
N ILE A 148 -6.73 13.03 0.17
CA ILE A 148 -7.56 12.67 1.31
C ILE A 148 -6.64 12.45 2.51
N ASP A 149 -6.86 13.23 3.57
CA ASP A 149 -6.36 12.96 4.92
C ASP A 149 -7.21 11.84 5.54
N LEU A 150 -6.55 10.74 5.93
CA LEU A 150 -7.18 9.53 6.43
C LEU A 150 -7.24 9.46 7.97
N THR A 151 -6.77 10.51 8.68
CA THR A 151 -6.61 10.52 10.15
C THR A 151 -7.89 10.21 10.93
N ASN A 152 -9.07 10.50 10.37
CA ASN A 152 -10.37 10.21 10.98
C ASN A 152 -11.31 9.41 10.05
N VAL A 153 -10.83 8.93 8.90
CA VAL A 153 -11.64 8.21 7.91
C VAL A 153 -11.70 6.72 8.27
N ARG A 154 -12.87 6.09 8.08
CA ARG A 154 -13.06 4.64 8.15
C ARG A 154 -13.40 4.01 6.80
N GLU A 155 -14.08 4.74 5.93
CA GLU A 155 -14.44 4.33 4.55
C GLU A 155 -14.46 5.59 3.68
N ILE A 156 -13.76 5.56 2.54
CA ILE A 156 -13.88 6.62 1.52
C ILE A 156 -15.18 6.38 0.77
N LYS A 157 -16.04 7.38 0.70
CA LYS A 157 -17.31 7.34 -0.03
C LYS A 157 -17.53 8.67 -0.77
N ARG A 158 -17.27 8.66 -2.07
CA ARG A 158 -17.31 9.86 -2.93
C ARG A 158 -18.30 9.68 -4.08
N TYR A 159 -19.08 10.71 -4.36
CA TYR A 159 -19.77 10.86 -5.65
C TYR A 159 -19.06 11.96 -6.41
N ILE A 160 -18.63 11.69 -7.64
CA ILE A 160 -17.87 12.60 -8.47
C ILE A 160 -18.71 12.96 -9.68
N TYR A 161 -19.15 14.21 -9.74
CA TYR A 161 -19.85 14.78 -10.86
C TYR A 161 -18.82 15.40 -11.81
N VAL A 162 -18.77 14.83 -13.01
CA VAL A 162 -18.04 15.37 -14.15
C VAL A 162 -19.03 16.01 -15.13
N ASP A 163 -18.49 16.83 -16.03
CA ASP A 163 -19.18 17.46 -17.15
C ASP A 163 -18.10 17.62 -18.22
N GLY A 164 -18.38 17.22 -19.46
CA GLY A 164 -17.39 17.21 -20.52
C GLY A 164 -17.96 16.87 -21.88
N TYR A 165 -17.43 17.51 -22.91
CA TYR A 165 -17.76 17.17 -24.28
C TYR A 165 -16.86 16.02 -24.76
N LEU A 166 -17.46 15.03 -25.41
CA LEU A 166 -16.77 13.83 -25.91
C LEU A 166 -15.75 14.17 -27.01
N GLU A 167 -14.49 14.36 -26.65
CA GLU A 167 -13.37 14.12 -27.57
C GLU A 167 -12.84 12.70 -27.31
N GLN A 168 -13.13 11.78 -28.23
CA GLN A 168 -12.78 10.38 -28.08
C GLN A 168 -11.28 10.17 -28.37
N ILE A 169 -10.50 10.11 -27.29
CA ILE A 169 -9.09 9.70 -27.34
C ILE A 169 -9.04 8.16 -27.45
N GLU A 170 -8.43 7.64 -28.52
CA GLU A 170 -8.09 6.22 -28.61
C GLU A 170 -6.91 5.93 -27.67
N ILE A 171 -7.21 5.30 -26.54
CA ILE A 171 -6.20 4.63 -25.70
C ILE A 171 -5.82 3.28 -26.33
N SER A 172 -4.56 2.87 -26.16
CA SER A 172 -4.14 1.53 -26.51
C SER A 172 -4.52 0.58 -25.37
N ASP A 173 -5.31 -0.44 -25.68
CA ASP A 173 -5.76 -1.53 -24.80
C ASP A 173 -5.67 -2.79 -25.68
N ARG A 174 -4.91 -3.79 -25.22
CA ARG A 174 -4.52 -4.96 -26.05
C ARG A 174 -5.36 -6.19 -25.83
N ASP A 175 -5.97 -6.34 -24.65
CA ASP A 175 -6.76 -7.51 -24.29
C ASP A 175 -8.25 -7.19 -24.04
N GLY A 176 -8.59 -5.90 -23.89
CA GLY A 176 -9.95 -5.38 -23.88
C GLY A 176 -10.59 -5.31 -22.51
N ASP A 177 -9.80 -5.18 -21.43
CA ASP A 177 -10.30 -5.12 -20.05
C ASP A 177 -10.81 -3.75 -19.61
N GLY A 178 -10.47 -2.69 -20.36
CA GLY A 178 -10.84 -1.30 -20.11
C GLY A 178 -9.74 -0.42 -19.52
N ILE A 179 -8.56 -0.97 -19.18
CA ILE A 179 -7.41 -0.22 -18.70
C ILE A 179 -6.34 -0.09 -19.80
N ALA A 180 -5.75 1.11 -19.92
CA ALA A 180 -4.77 1.39 -20.97
C ALA A 180 -3.43 0.66 -20.75
N ASP A 181 -2.81 0.22 -21.85
CA ASP A 181 -1.49 -0.41 -21.99
C ASP A 181 -0.35 0.23 -21.15
N GLU A 182 -0.44 1.53 -20.89
CA GLU A 182 0.59 2.31 -20.16
C GLU A 182 0.33 2.41 -18.64
N LEU A 183 -0.85 1.98 -18.19
CA LEU A 183 -1.26 1.98 -16.79
C LEU A 183 -1.39 0.56 -16.23
N ASP A 184 -1.81 -0.40 -17.06
CA ASP A 184 -1.95 -1.81 -16.69
C ASP A 184 -0.59 -2.50 -16.43
N ASP A 185 -0.56 -3.36 -15.41
CA ASP A 185 0.55 -4.23 -15.05
C ASP A 185 0.57 -5.56 -15.85
N TYR A 186 -0.54 -5.93 -16.50
CA TYR A 186 -0.75 -7.22 -17.19
C TYR A 186 -1.37 -7.17 -18.61
N PRO A 187 -0.98 -6.25 -19.52
CA PRO A 187 -1.70 -5.90 -20.76
C PRO A 187 -1.61 -6.91 -21.93
N ASP A 188 -1.75 -8.19 -21.60
CA ASP A 188 -1.92 -9.34 -22.50
C ASP A 188 -2.78 -10.45 -21.80
N ASP A 189 -3.52 -10.12 -20.72
CA ASP A 189 -4.28 -11.04 -19.83
C ASP A 189 -5.43 -10.34 -19.08
N ALA A 190 -6.50 -9.96 -19.80
CA ALA A 190 -7.75 -9.29 -19.34
C ALA A 190 -8.51 -9.92 -18.14
N GLY A 191 -7.98 -10.97 -17.50
CA GLY A 191 -8.40 -11.37 -16.16
C GLY A 191 -7.71 -10.58 -15.03
N ARG A 192 -6.73 -9.73 -15.35
CA ARG A 192 -5.84 -9.03 -14.40
C ARG A 192 -5.42 -7.68 -14.96
N ALA A 193 -5.48 -6.64 -14.14
CA ALA A 193 -5.33 -5.24 -14.56
C ALA A 193 -4.38 -4.40 -13.68
N THR A 194 -3.95 -4.92 -12.52
CA THR A 194 -3.15 -4.18 -11.52
C THR A 194 -2.42 -5.10 -10.55
N LEU A 195 -1.19 -4.73 -10.18
CA LEU A 195 -0.33 -5.40 -9.21
C LEU A 195 -0.15 -4.56 -7.93
N VAL A 196 -0.89 -4.88 -6.87
CA VAL A 196 -0.71 -4.24 -5.54
C VAL A 196 0.37 -4.99 -4.75
N LYS A 197 1.29 -4.27 -4.09
CA LYS A 197 2.42 -4.83 -3.31
C LYS A 197 2.35 -4.40 -1.84
N ILE A 198 2.41 -5.38 -0.93
CA ILE A 198 2.08 -5.19 0.49
C ILE A 198 3.13 -5.89 1.39
N PRO A 199 4.05 -5.15 2.03
CA PRO A 199 4.29 -3.71 1.87
C PRO A 199 4.93 -3.44 0.51
N ALA A 200 4.88 -2.19 0.07
CA ALA A 200 5.42 -1.81 -1.23
C ALA A 200 6.97 -1.83 -1.30
N ASP A 201 7.67 -1.85 -0.15
CA ASP A 201 9.10 -2.17 -0.05
C ASP A 201 9.36 -3.23 1.05
N ASN A 202 10.34 -4.09 0.83
CA ASN A 202 10.83 -5.07 1.81
C ASN A 202 9.79 -6.13 2.25
N TYR A 203 9.27 -6.02 3.48
CA TYR A 203 8.41 -6.97 4.18
C TYR A 203 7.91 -6.36 5.50
N PHE A 204 6.80 -6.88 6.03
CA PHE A 204 6.47 -6.76 7.45
C PHE A 204 7.18 -7.85 8.25
N THR A 205 7.32 -7.63 9.55
CA THR A 205 7.73 -8.63 10.53
C THR A 205 6.52 -8.95 11.43
N ILE A 206 6.05 -10.19 11.41
CA ILE A 206 5.07 -10.71 12.36
C ILE A 206 5.82 -11.34 13.53
N ALA A 207 5.38 -11.05 14.75
CA ALA A 207 5.96 -11.55 15.98
C ALA A 207 4.88 -12.09 16.93
N PHE A 208 5.14 -13.21 17.60
CA PHE A 208 4.21 -13.88 18.51
C PHE A 208 4.84 -14.18 19.88
N GLU A 209 3.97 -14.32 20.88
CA GLU A 209 4.19 -15.03 22.16
C GLU A 209 3.48 -16.41 22.09
N ASP A 210 4.04 -17.48 22.65
CA ASP A 210 3.47 -18.85 22.55
C ASP A 210 2.56 -19.27 23.72
N LEU A 211 2.67 -18.58 24.86
CA LEU A 211 2.14 -19.04 26.15
C LEU A 211 0.64 -18.79 26.38
N PHE A 212 -0.11 -18.49 25.32
CA PHE A 212 -1.55 -18.15 25.33
C PHE A 212 -2.45 -19.10 26.17
N PRO A 213 -3.34 -18.60 27.06
CA PRO A 213 -3.63 -17.20 27.43
C PRO A 213 -2.87 -16.75 28.69
N THR A 214 -1.67 -17.27 28.95
CA THR A 214 -0.78 -16.68 29.96
C THR A 214 0.15 -15.66 29.28
N PRO A 215 0.44 -14.48 29.89
CA PRO A 215 1.15 -13.39 29.18
C PRO A 215 2.65 -13.59 28.88
N GLY A 216 3.22 -14.75 29.19
CA GLY A 216 4.66 -15.01 29.01
C GLY A 216 5.56 -14.04 29.80
N ASP A 217 6.71 -13.71 29.21
CA ASP A 217 7.53 -12.55 29.57
C ASP A 217 7.40 -11.39 28.56
N ALA A 218 6.59 -11.57 27.49
CA ALA A 218 6.20 -10.52 26.55
C ALA A 218 7.41 -9.84 25.88
N ASP A 219 8.32 -10.64 25.35
CA ASP A 219 9.48 -10.20 24.56
C ASP A 219 9.26 -10.32 23.04
N PHE A 220 8.18 -11.00 22.60
CA PHE A 220 7.78 -11.18 21.20
C PHE A 220 8.87 -11.79 20.30
N ASN A 221 9.67 -12.73 20.82
CA ASN A 221 10.61 -13.52 20.01
C ASN A 221 10.34 -15.04 19.98
N ASP A 222 9.29 -15.52 20.66
CA ASP A 222 8.88 -16.94 20.69
C ASP A 222 8.69 -17.55 19.29
N TYR A 223 8.12 -16.78 18.37
CA TYR A 223 8.11 -17.07 16.93
C TYR A 223 8.01 -15.78 16.12
N VAL A 224 8.97 -15.53 15.23
CA VAL A 224 9.02 -14.33 14.37
C VAL A 224 9.17 -14.71 12.91
N VAL A 225 8.30 -14.18 12.05
CA VAL A 225 8.26 -14.47 10.60
C VAL A 225 8.16 -13.18 9.80
N ARG A 226 9.05 -13.00 8.82
CA ARG A 226 8.94 -11.92 7.83
C ARG A 226 7.92 -12.29 6.76
N VAL A 227 7.06 -11.36 6.35
CA VAL A 227 6.07 -11.55 5.29
C VAL A 227 6.05 -10.37 4.31
N LYS A 228 5.99 -10.68 3.01
CA LYS A 228 5.58 -9.74 1.96
C LYS A 228 4.53 -10.41 1.08
N SER A 229 3.61 -9.64 0.53
CA SER A 229 2.51 -10.12 -0.30
C SER A 229 2.32 -9.28 -1.55
N GLU A 230 1.68 -9.87 -2.55
CA GLU A 230 1.22 -9.21 -3.76
C GLU A 230 -0.22 -9.64 -4.05
N GLN A 231 -0.98 -8.79 -4.74
CA GLN A 231 -2.32 -9.09 -5.22
C GLN A 231 -2.43 -8.68 -6.69
N ASP A 232 -3.01 -9.56 -7.51
CA ASP A 232 -3.45 -9.23 -8.86
C ASP A 232 -4.95 -8.95 -8.79
N LEU A 233 -5.36 -7.73 -9.18
CA LEU A 233 -6.75 -7.30 -9.24
C LEU A 233 -7.27 -7.41 -10.68
N ASP A 234 -8.56 -7.71 -10.86
CA ASP A 234 -9.27 -7.51 -12.14
C ASP A 234 -9.55 -6.01 -12.40
N ALA A 235 -9.97 -5.65 -13.61
CA ALA A 235 -10.30 -4.26 -13.95
C ALA A 235 -11.41 -3.63 -13.09
N GLN A 236 -12.21 -4.42 -12.35
CA GLN A 236 -13.19 -3.90 -11.39
C GLN A 236 -12.69 -3.96 -9.94
N GLY A 237 -11.37 -4.10 -9.74
CA GLY A 237 -10.71 -4.00 -8.44
C GLY A 237 -10.87 -5.21 -7.52
N LYS A 238 -11.28 -6.37 -8.04
CA LYS A 238 -11.45 -7.60 -7.24
C LYS A 238 -10.19 -8.47 -7.32
N VAL A 239 -9.75 -9.03 -6.20
CA VAL A 239 -8.52 -9.84 -6.15
C VAL A 239 -8.75 -11.20 -6.82
N VAL A 240 -8.03 -11.50 -7.90
CA VAL A 240 -8.12 -12.79 -8.61
C VAL A 240 -6.97 -13.73 -8.27
N ARG A 241 -5.81 -13.18 -7.92
CA ARG A 241 -4.65 -13.92 -7.40
C ARG A 241 -4.05 -13.17 -6.22
N MET A 242 -3.58 -13.92 -5.24
CA MET A 242 -2.76 -13.42 -4.14
C MET A 242 -1.47 -14.24 -4.07
N ARG A 243 -0.33 -13.57 -3.84
CA ARG A 243 0.97 -14.21 -3.57
C ARG A 243 1.48 -13.74 -2.21
N SER A 244 2.17 -14.62 -1.48
CA SER A 244 2.89 -14.25 -0.26
C SER A 244 4.19 -15.04 -0.12
N GLU A 245 5.25 -14.38 0.34
CA GLU A 245 6.51 -14.99 0.72
C GLU A 245 6.76 -14.77 2.21
N PHE A 246 6.97 -15.87 2.92
CA PHE A 246 7.18 -15.92 4.36
C PHE A 246 8.57 -16.47 4.67
N THR A 247 9.30 -15.91 5.63
CA THR A 247 10.57 -16.49 6.12
C THR A 247 10.62 -16.47 7.64
N HIS A 248 10.79 -17.64 8.26
CA HIS A 248 10.97 -17.76 9.71
C HIS A 248 12.35 -17.18 10.10
N VAL A 249 12.39 -16.30 11.10
CA VAL A 249 13.60 -15.54 11.48
C VAL A 249 13.96 -15.54 12.97
N ALA A 250 13.06 -15.86 13.90
CA ALA A 250 13.43 -16.08 15.30
C ALA A 250 12.49 -17.05 16.04
N LYS A 251 13.03 -17.72 17.07
CA LYS A 251 12.33 -18.64 17.97
C LYS A 251 13.05 -18.76 19.33
N GLY A 252 12.70 -17.92 20.31
CA GLY A 252 13.17 -18.08 21.71
C GLY A 252 12.50 -19.25 22.44
N ALA A 253 11.23 -19.49 22.08
CA ALA A 253 10.32 -20.47 22.65
C ALA A 253 10.90 -21.82 23.06
N GLY A 254 10.44 -22.32 24.21
CA GLY A 254 10.58 -23.71 24.61
C GLY A 254 9.61 -24.67 23.91
N TYR A 255 8.49 -24.18 23.36
CA TYR A 255 7.53 -25.01 22.62
C TYR A 255 7.85 -25.06 21.11
N ASN A 256 7.16 -25.96 20.40
CA ASN A 256 7.25 -26.10 18.95
C ASN A 256 5.93 -25.69 18.30
N HIS A 257 6.03 -25.06 17.12
CA HIS A 257 4.94 -24.34 16.47
C HIS A 257 4.76 -24.80 15.02
N THR A 258 3.62 -24.47 14.42
CA THR A 258 3.44 -24.36 12.97
C THR A 258 2.77 -23.04 12.69
N PHE A 259 3.17 -22.34 11.62
CA PHE A 259 2.58 -21.06 11.24
C PHE A 259 1.63 -21.27 10.06
N HIS A 260 0.43 -20.73 10.18
CA HIS A 260 -0.69 -20.96 9.27
C HIS A 260 -1.23 -19.64 8.71
N MET A 261 -1.96 -19.75 7.61
CA MET A 261 -2.75 -18.66 7.04
C MET A 261 -4.09 -19.21 6.56
N LYS A 262 -5.16 -18.48 6.85
CA LYS A 262 -6.51 -18.73 6.37
C LYS A 262 -6.93 -17.58 5.43
N LEU A 263 -7.63 -17.96 4.36
CA LEU A 263 -8.17 -17.04 3.36
C LEU A 263 -9.66 -17.32 3.14
N PRO A 264 -10.47 -16.33 2.73
CA PRO A 264 -11.81 -16.55 2.21
C PRO A 264 -11.77 -17.09 0.77
N GLY A 265 -12.90 -17.64 0.30
CA GLY A 265 -13.10 -18.08 -1.08
C GLY A 265 -12.71 -19.54 -1.38
N THR A 266 -12.78 -19.90 -2.67
CA THR A 266 -12.38 -21.20 -3.22
C THR A 266 -11.44 -21.00 -4.40
N GLY A 267 -10.73 -22.05 -4.80
CA GLY A 267 -9.80 -22.01 -5.93
C GLY A 267 -8.70 -23.07 -5.82
N GLN A 268 -7.48 -22.70 -6.19
CA GLN A 268 -6.28 -23.51 -6.00
C GLN A 268 -5.19 -22.65 -5.35
N TYR A 269 -4.34 -23.26 -4.52
CA TYR A 269 -3.09 -22.66 -4.10
C TYR A 269 -1.90 -23.54 -4.42
N THR A 270 -0.76 -22.93 -4.72
CA THR A 270 0.55 -23.58 -4.76
C THR A 270 1.36 -23.15 -3.54
N LEU A 271 1.96 -24.12 -2.84
CA LEU A 271 2.80 -23.88 -1.68
C LEU A 271 4.15 -24.59 -1.86
N LYS A 272 5.20 -23.78 -1.87
CA LYS A 272 6.59 -24.22 -2.00
C LYS A 272 7.40 -23.80 -0.79
N ARG A 273 8.08 -24.74 -0.14
CA ARG A 273 8.93 -24.50 1.03
C ARG A 273 10.38 -24.81 0.70
N THR A 274 11.26 -23.86 0.99
CA THR A 274 12.70 -23.94 0.72
C THR A 274 13.47 -23.77 2.02
N ALA A 275 14.32 -24.73 2.37
CA ALA A 275 15.18 -24.66 3.54
C ALA A 275 16.27 -23.58 3.39
N ALA A 276 16.88 -23.18 4.51
CA ALA A 276 17.87 -22.10 4.56
C ALA A 276 19.15 -22.34 3.71
N ASP A 277 19.39 -23.57 3.26
CA ASP A 277 20.48 -23.95 2.34
C ASP A 277 20.09 -23.89 0.84
N GLY A 278 18.84 -23.53 0.53
CA GLY A 278 18.28 -23.52 -0.82
C GLY A 278 17.59 -24.83 -1.24
N THR A 279 17.55 -25.86 -0.38
CA THR A 279 16.88 -27.13 -0.70
C THR A 279 15.37 -26.97 -0.68
N VAL A 280 14.69 -27.24 -1.81
CA VAL A 280 13.23 -27.34 -1.86
C VAL A 280 12.78 -28.57 -1.07
N ALA A 281 12.10 -28.33 0.05
CA ALA A 281 11.65 -29.36 1.00
C ALA A 281 10.19 -29.78 0.76
N PHE A 282 9.40 -28.94 0.09
CA PHE A 282 8.00 -29.17 -0.25
C PHE A 282 7.64 -28.32 -1.48
N ASP A 283 6.85 -28.86 -2.40
CA ASP A 283 6.34 -28.14 -3.57
C ASP A 283 5.04 -28.86 -4.01
N THR A 284 3.90 -28.17 -3.98
CA THR A 284 2.60 -28.78 -4.30
C THR A 284 1.57 -27.73 -4.71
N THR A 285 0.57 -28.16 -5.50
CA THR A 285 -0.68 -27.42 -5.74
C THR A 285 -1.84 -28.20 -5.12
N LEU A 286 -2.71 -27.52 -4.38
CA LEU A 286 -3.85 -28.10 -3.67
C LEU A 286 -5.09 -27.17 -3.76
N PRO A 287 -6.33 -27.71 -3.62
CA PRO A 287 -7.53 -26.89 -3.58
C PRO A 287 -7.52 -25.89 -2.42
N LEU A 288 -7.90 -24.65 -2.71
CA LEU A 288 -8.14 -23.62 -1.69
C LEU A 288 -9.56 -23.75 -1.14
N THR A 289 -9.67 -23.66 0.18
CA THR A 289 -10.93 -23.68 0.95
C THR A 289 -10.78 -22.71 2.13
N ASP A 290 -11.83 -22.52 2.92
CA ASP A 290 -11.83 -21.69 4.14
C ASP A 290 -11.08 -22.32 5.32
N ALA A 291 -10.39 -23.45 5.14
CA ALA A 291 -9.53 -24.06 6.14
C ALA A 291 -8.17 -23.34 6.25
N GLY A 292 -7.57 -23.34 7.45
CA GLY A 292 -6.20 -22.87 7.64
C GLY A 292 -5.19 -23.74 6.89
N VAL A 293 -4.31 -23.11 6.11
CA VAL A 293 -3.21 -23.76 5.41
C VAL A 293 -1.96 -23.66 6.28
N GLU A 294 -1.31 -24.79 6.57
CA GLU A 294 0.02 -24.77 7.18
C GLU A 294 0.99 -24.13 6.16
N ILE A 295 1.55 -22.96 6.48
CA ILE A 295 2.47 -22.24 5.60
C ILE A 295 3.91 -22.67 5.89
N LEU A 296 4.31 -22.67 7.18
CA LEU A 296 5.60 -23.14 7.65
C LEU A 296 5.45 -24.33 8.63
N PRO A 297 6.25 -25.40 8.47
CA PRO A 297 6.15 -26.61 9.28
C PRO A 297 6.74 -26.42 10.69
N SER A 298 6.91 -27.53 11.42
CA SER A 298 7.44 -27.57 12.80
C SER A 298 8.58 -26.56 13.02
N SER A 299 8.43 -25.63 13.96
CA SER A 299 9.44 -24.57 14.20
C SER A 299 10.83 -25.15 14.54
N GLU A 300 10.84 -26.30 15.20
CA GLU A 300 11.94 -27.26 15.40
C GLU A 300 12.82 -27.58 14.17
N THR A 301 12.24 -27.54 12.96
CA THR A 301 12.91 -27.95 11.71
C THR A 301 13.15 -26.81 10.74
N THR A 302 12.76 -25.58 11.09
CA THR A 302 12.72 -24.44 10.17
C THR A 302 13.75 -23.35 10.47
N LEU A 303 14.46 -23.40 11.60
CA LEU A 303 15.49 -22.42 11.96
C LEU A 303 16.63 -23.11 12.71
N ALA A 304 17.89 -22.73 12.42
CA ALA A 304 19.07 -23.46 12.91
C ALA A 304 19.52 -23.08 14.34
N GLN A 305 19.04 -21.95 14.86
CA GLN A 305 19.28 -21.42 16.21
C GLN A 305 18.13 -20.45 16.56
N SER A 306 18.05 -19.94 17.79
CA SER A 306 16.93 -19.06 18.16
C SER A 306 16.93 -17.69 17.47
N ASN A 307 18.11 -17.09 17.21
CA ASN A 307 18.27 -15.66 16.89
C ASN A 307 17.70 -14.72 17.99
N THR A 308 17.71 -15.14 19.26
CA THR A 308 17.16 -14.38 20.40
C THR A 308 18.20 -14.01 21.45
N ALA A 309 19.39 -14.60 21.39
CA ALA A 309 20.41 -14.46 22.43
C ALA A 309 21.60 -13.59 21.99
N THR A 310 22.11 -12.79 22.93
CA THR A 310 23.24 -11.88 22.72
C THR A 310 24.46 -12.61 22.14
N GLY A 311 24.96 -12.11 21.00
CA GLY A 311 26.17 -12.65 20.36
C GLY A 311 25.95 -13.84 19.41
N GLN A 312 24.71 -14.29 19.19
CA GLN A 312 24.38 -15.06 17.99
C GLN A 312 24.56 -14.19 16.74
N ILE A 313 25.00 -14.78 15.63
CA ILE A 313 25.06 -14.13 14.31
C ILE A 313 23.78 -14.49 13.57
N PHE A 314 23.01 -13.52 13.08
CA PHE A 314 21.72 -13.78 12.43
C PHE A 314 21.81 -14.80 11.27
N VAL A 315 20.83 -15.70 11.22
CA VAL A 315 20.60 -16.62 10.09
C VAL A 315 19.13 -16.63 9.71
N THR A 316 18.81 -16.69 8.41
CA THR A 316 17.45 -16.93 7.94
C THR A 316 17.05 -18.40 8.10
N GLY A 317 15.77 -18.66 8.37
CA GLY A 317 15.20 -20.00 8.40
C GLY A 317 14.66 -20.45 7.05
N MET A 318 13.69 -21.36 7.11
CA MET A 318 12.91 -21.82 5.96
C MET A 318 12.04 -20.68 5.42
N THR A 319 12.02 -20.56 4.10
CA THR A 319 11.12 -19.68 3.34
C THR A 319 9.97 -20.50 2.77
N ALA A 320 8.76 -19.96 2.82
CA ALA A 320 7.57 -20.47 2.14
C ALA A 320 7.07 -19.46 1.12
N GLN A 321 6.91 -19.89 -0.13
CA GLN A 321 6.27 -19.16 -1.22
C GLN A 321 4.88 -19.75 -1.43
N PHE A 322 3.86 -18.91 -1.33
CA PHE A 322 2.45 -19.26 -1.48
C PHE A 322 1.84 -18.42 -2.60
N GLU A 323 1.08 -19.05 -3.50
CA GLU A 323 0.24 -18.38 -4.49
C GLU A 323 -1.15 -19.00 -4.46
N ALA A 324 -2.18 -18.19 -4.25
CA ALA A 324 -3.59 -18.57 -4.39
C ALA A 324 -4.18 -17.91 -5.65
N VAL A 325 -4.88 -18.71 -6.47
CA VAL A 325 -5.71 -18.23 -7.58
C VAL A 325 -7.16 -18.57 -7.23
N PHE A 326 -8.02 -17.56 -7.22
CA PHE A 326 -9.41 -17.69 -6.80
C PHE A 326 -10.31 -18.13 -7.96
N GLU A 327 -11.26 -19.02 -7.68
CA GLU A 327 -12.29 -19.48 -8.63
C GLU A 327 -13.37 -18.41 -8.88
N THR A 328 -13.51 -17.47 -7.95
CA THR A 328 -14.37 -16.28 -8.07
C THR A 328 -13.58 -15.09 -7.52
N PRO A 329 -13.40 -14.00 -8.30
CA PRO A 329 -12.69 -12.80 -7.85
C PRO A 329 -13.26 -12.22 -6.54
N LEU A 330 -12.38 -11.84 -5.62
CA LEU A 330 -12.75 -11.43 -4.26
C LEU A 330 -12.74 -9.90 -4.10
N THR A 331 -13.92 -9.31 -3.93
CA THR A 331 -14.06 -7.92 -3.48
C THR A 331 -13.61 -7.80 -2.02
N GLY A 332 -12.67 -6.88 -1.75
CA GLY A 332 -12.31 -6.49 -0.39
C GLY A 332 -11.38 -7.45 0.38
N LEU A 333 -10.71 -8.39 -0.30
CA LEU A 333 -9.64 -9.19 0.33
C LEU A 333 -8.44 -8.30 0.66
N ALA A 334 -8.40 -7.75 1.87
CA ALA A 334 -7.33 -6.88 2.32
C ALA A 334 -6.25 -7.62 3.11
N PHE A 335 -5.08 -6.99 3.22
CA PHE A 335 -4.02 -7.38 4.15
C PHE A 335 -4.21 -6.66 5.50
N PRO A 336 -3.75 -7.23 6.63
CA PRO A 336 -3.24 -8.58 6.79
C PRO A 336 -4.34 -9.64 6.88
N TYR A 337 -4.08 -10.75 6.20
CA TYR A 337 -4.88 -11.97 6.21
C TYR A 337 -4.92 -12.60 7.62
N ASP A 338 -5.76 -13.62 7.81
CA ASP A 338 -5.81 -14.38 9.06
C ASP A 338 -4.58 -15.31 9.17
N MET A 339 -3.47 -14.73 9.63
CA MET A 339 -2.17 -15.38 9.83
C MET A 339 -1.97 -15.69 11.30
N TYR A 340 -1.66 -16.94 11.64
CA TYR A 340 -1.75 -17.40 13.03
C TYR A 340 -0.72 -18.48 13.39
N LEU A 341 -0.42 -18.58 14.69
CA LEU A 341 0.51 -19.55 15.24
C LEU A 341 -0.26 -20.72 15.88
N TYR A 342 0.02 -21.95 15.46
CA TYR A 342 -0.48 -23.15 16.14
C TYR A 342 0.60 -23.72 17.06
N VAL A 343 0.32 -23.72 18.37
CA VAL A 343 1.23 -24.17 19.41
C VAL A 343 1.08 -25.68 19.62
N LYS A 344 2.03 -26.46 19.12
CA LYS A 344 1.95 -27.93 19.06
C LYS A 344 1.94 -28.57 20.44
N ASN A 345 2.45 -27.88 21.46
CA ASN A 345 2.52 -28.33 22.84
C ASN A 345 1.17 -28.19 23.56
N THR A 346 0.50 -27.04 23.42
CA THR A 346 -0.79 -26.72 24.09
C THR A 346 -2.02 -27.08 23.26
N LYS A 347 -1.85 -27.33 21.95
CA LYS A 347 -2.90 -27.58 20.94
C LYS A 347 -3.81 -26.37 20.68
N LYS A 348 -3.31 -25.15 20.91
CA LYS A 348 -4.04 -23.90 20.69
C LYS A 348 -3.56 -23.19 19.43
N GLU A 349 -4.45 -22.37 18.89
CA GLU A 349 -4.16 -21.38 17.87
C GLU A 349 -4.01 -20.01 18.55
N ILE A 350 -3.22 -19.12 17.95
CA ILE A 350 -2.99 -17.74 18.39
C ILE A 350 -3.10 -16.86 17.16
N HIS A 351 -4.21 -16.14 17.06
CA HIS A 351 -4.50 -15.23 15.95
C HIS A 351 -4.27 -13.78 16.39
N PHE A 352 -4.34 -12.87 15.43
CA PHE A 352 -4.40 -11.43 15.72
C PHE A 352 -5.71 -11.03 16.39
N PRO A 353 -5.69 -10.05 17.31
CA PRO A 353 -6.89 -9.37 17.75
C PRO A 353 -7.71 -8.78 16.58
N GLY A 354 -9.03 -8.73 16.75
CA GLY A 354 -9.99 -8.33 15.73
C GLY A 354 -10.41 -9.44 14.76
N LYS A 355 -9.65 -10.55 14.65
CA LYS A 355 -10.01 -11.67 13.75
C LYS A 355 -11.13 -12.57 14.31
N TYR A 356 -11.27 -12.63 15.65
CA TYR A 356 -12.25 -13.50 16.34
C TYR A 356 -12.92 -12.78 17.51
N THR A 357 -14.14 -13.18 17.87
CA THR A 357 -14.89 -12.59 18.99
C THR A 357 -15.69 -13.66 19.72
N ASN A 358 -15.66 -13.63 21.06
CA ASN A 358 -16.46 -14.47 21.93
C ASN A 358 -17.94 -14.05 21.91
N SER A 359 -18.82 -14.91 22.43
CA SER A 359 -20.28 -14.66 22.46
C SER A 359 -20.72 -13.47 23.34
N ASP A 360 -19.81 -12.89 24.12
CA ASP A 360 -20.03 -11.70 24.95
C ASP A 360 -19.44 -10.41 24.35
N GLY A 361 -18.82 -10.49 23.16
CA GLY A 361 -18.17 -9.36 22.51
C GLY A 361 -16.69 -9.17 22.88
N SER A 362 -16.12 -10.00 23.75
CA SER A 362 -14.68 -9.96 24.07
C SER A 362 -13.83 -10.61 22.98
N ASP A 363 -12.60 -10.13 22.80
CA ASP A 363 -11.60 -10.78 21.95
C ASP A 363 -10.88 -11.88 22.76
N PRO A 364 -10.80 -13.14 22.29
CA PRO A 364 -10.07 -14.19 22.98
C PRO A 364 -8.55 -14.03 22.93
N TYR A 365 -7.98 -13.22 22.03
CA TYR A 365 -6.54 -13.04 21.80
C TYR A 365 -6.00 -11.72 22.37
N MET A 366 -6.74 -11.11 23.30
CA MET A 366 -6.23 -10.07 24.20
C MET A 366 -6.36 -10.50 25.67
N ASP A 367 -5.41 -10.08 26.50
CA ASP A 367 -5.44 -10.31 27.95
C ASP A 367 -6.41 -9.35 28.67
N ALA A 368 -6.56 -9.48 29.99
CA ALA A 368 -7.48 -8.65 30.79
C ALA A 368 -7.11 -7.14 30.83
N ASN A 369 -5.94 -6.75 30.32
CA ASN A 369 -5.46 -5.38 30.18
C ASN A 369 -5.46 -4.91 28.71
N GLY A 370 -5.89 -5.75 27.76
CA GLY A 370 -5.85 -5.47 26.32
C GLY A 370 -4.53 -5.87 25.63
N PHE A 371 -3.65 -6.62 26.29
CA PHE A 371 -2.34 -7.00 25.74
C PHE A 371 -2.45 -8.20 24.77
N PRO A 372 -1.79 -8.21 23.59
CA PRO A 372 -1.95 -9.24 22.58
C PRO A 372 -0.96 -10.40 22.74
N TRP A 373 -1.14 -11.47 21.96
CA TRP A 373 -0.11 -12.50 21.71
C TRP A 373 0.46 -12.47 20.27
N ALA A 374 0.07 -11.48 19.45
CA ALA A 374 0.54 -11.30 18.07
C ALA A 374 0.71 -9.80 17.72
N LEU A 375 1.79 -9.47 17.00
CA LEU A 375 2.10 -8.12 16.48
C LEU A 375 2.49 -8.20 15.00
N LEU A 376 2.13 -7.17 14.21
CA LEU A 376 2.59 -6.96 12.83
C LEU A 376 3.26 -5.60 12.73
N ILE A 377 4.58 -5.61 12.50
CA ILE A 377 5.46 -4.45 12.54
C ILE A 377 6.05 -4.16 11.13
N PRO A 378 6.18 -2.90 10.67
CA PRO A 378 6.73 -2.59 9.34
C PRO A 378 8.25 -2.78 9.27
N GLY A 379 8.72 -3.27 8.12
CA GLY A 379 10.14 -3.38 7.80
C GLY A 379 10.91 -4.38 8.66
N ASP A 380 12.23 -4.17 8.73
CA ASP A 380 13.16 -5.06 9.43
C ASP A 380 13.25 -4.77 10.94
N TRP A 381 12.13 -4.94 11.64
CA TRP A 381 12.03 -4.79 13.10
C TRP A 381 13.00 -5.72 13.84
N SER A 382 13.74 -5.18 14.82
CA SER A 382 14.59 -5.97 15.72
C SER A 382 13.78 -6.38 16.93
N TRP A 383 13.35 -7.64 16.96
CA TRP A 383 12.69 -8.21 18.14
C TRP A 383 13.59 -8.10 19.38
N PRO A 384 13.00 -7.90 20.58
CA PRO A 384 13.73 -7.97 21.84
C PRO A 384 14.54 -9.26 22.02
N LEU A 385 15.64 -9.15 22.78
CA LEU A 385 16.44 -10.29 23.23
C LEU A 385 15.67 -11.12 24.26
N GLU A 386 15.95 -12.42 24.32
CA GLU A 386 15.36 -13.39 25.24
C GLU A 386 15.13 -12.85 26.67
N ARG A 387 13.85 -12.83 27.11
CA ARG A 387 13.29 -12.30 28.38
C ARG A 387 13.37 -10.78 28.57
N ASN A 388 13.72 -10.00 27.55
CA ASN A 388 13.74 -8.54 27.62
C ASN A 388 12.40 -8.00 27.14
N ASN A 389 11.46 -7.86 28.07
CA ASN A 389 10.09 -7.44 27.81
C ASN A 389 9.98 -6.20 26.88
N ILE A 390 9.02 -6.23 25.96
CA ILE A 390 8.84 -5.22 24.91
C ILE A 390 8.63 -3.80 25.43
N HIS A 391 8.03 -3.60 26.62
CA HIS A 391 7.90 -2.26 27.22
C HIS A 391 9.27 -1.64 27.60
N GLN A 392 10.31 -2.46 27.80
CA GLN A 392 11.67 -2.01 28.09
C GLN A 392 12.48 -1.81 26.80
N ALA A 393 12.41 -2.79 25.90
CA ALA A 393 13.12 -2.74 24.61
C ALA A 393 12.57 -1.66 23.66
N TYR A 394 11.27 -1.37 23.74
CA TYR A 394 10.56 -0.35 22.96
C TYR A 394 9.72 0.57 23.87
N PRO A 395 10.32 1.59 24.52
CA PRO A 395 9.64 2.42 25.52
C PRO A 395 8.40 3.19 25.02
N LEU A 396 8.22 3.32 23.70
CA LEU A 396 7.04 3.97 23.10
C LEU A 396 5.87 3.00 22.84
N PHE A 397 6.08 1.67 22.93
CA PHE A 397 5.06 0.65 22.65
C PHE A 397 3.80 0.82 23.51
N GLN A 398 3.97 1.12 24.80
CA GLN A 398 2.85 1.35 25.71
C GLN A 398 2.01 2.57 25.30
N SER A 399 2.66 3.69 24.98
CA SER A 399 1.98 4.90 24.51
C SER A 399 1.23 4.69 23.19
N TRP A 400 1.64 3.71 22.38
CA TRP A 400 0.96 3.38 21.13
C TRP A 400 -0.34 2.60 21.39
N TYR A 401 -0.31 1.46 22.07
CA TYR A 401 -1.53 0.67 22.26
C TYR A 401 -2.52 1.30 23.26
N GLU A 402 -2.04 1.95 24.34
CA GLU A 402 -2.93 2.62 25.30
C GLU A 402 -3.67 3.83 24.69
N THR A 403 -3.18 4.38 23.58
CA THR A 403 -3.84 5.45 22.82
C THR A 403 -4.54 4.96 21.56
N ALA A 404 -4.76 3.65 21.41
CA ALA A 404 -5.39 3.04 20.25
C ALA A 404 -4.69 3.44 18.92
N GLY A 405 -3.36 3.53 18.94
CA GLY A 405 -2.52 3.89 17.80
C GLY A 405 -2.38 5.40 17.53
N GLN A 406 -3.14 6.26 18.22
CA GLN A 406 -3.18 7.71 17.96
C GLN A 406 -1.87 8.44 18.31
N GLN A 407 -1.07 7.89 19.22
CA GLN A 407 0.27 8.38 19.54
C GLN A 407 1.30 7.29 19.22
N ALA A 408 2.55 7.71 18.98
CA ALA A 408 3.67 6.81 18.71
C ALA A 408 3.41 5.74 17.62
N ALA A 409 2.72 6.09 16.53
CA ALA A 409 2.50 5.22 15.36
C ALA A 409 3.79 4.68 14.69
N GLU A 410 4.97 5.18 15.09
CA GLU A 410 6.29 4.71 14.68
C GLU A 410 7.13 4.16 15.87
N TRP A 411 6.48 3.68 16.95
CA TRP A 411 7.13 3.19 18.17
C TRP A 411 8.28 2.20 17.89
N TYR A 412 8.09 1.33 16.90
CA TYR A 412 9.01 0.28 16.47
C TYR A 412 10.34 0.79 15.88
N LYS A 413 10.45 2.09 15.61
CA LYS A 413 11.69 2.76 15.20
C LYS A 413 12.55 3.21 16.40
N THR A 414 12.03 3.14 17.63
CA THR A 414 12.66 3.66 18.86
C THR A 414 13.00 2.55 19.84
N ALA A 415 14.08 1.82 19.58
CA ALA A 415 14.55 0.71 20.40
C ALA A 415 15.66 1.13 21.38
N ASP A 416 15.78 0.44 22.52
CA ASP A 416 17.07 0.32 23.22
C ASP A 416 17.91 -0.78 22.54
N PHE A 417 18.96 -0.38 21.82
CA PHE A 417 19.86 -1.27 21.11
C PHE A 417 20.66 -2.25 22.00
N ASN A 418 20.59 -2.11 23.33
CA ASN A 418 21.14 -3.10 24.27
C ASN A 418 20.15 -4.24 24.59
N LEU A 419 18.86 -4.05 24.29
CA LEU A 419 17.76 -4.95 24.65
C LEU A 419 17.12 -5.66 23.44
N VAL A 420 17.49 -5.30 22.20
CA VAL A 420 17.00 -5.92 20.97
C VAL A 420 18.06 -6.74 20.23
N PHE A 421 17.62 -7.71 19.44
CA PHE A 421 18.49 -8.55 18.65
C PHE A 421 19.13 -7.77 17.48
N ASN A 422 20.46 -7.87 17.38
CA ASN A 422 21.26 -7.24 16.33
C ASN A 422 21.49 -8.23 15.19
N LYS A 423 21.15 -7.84 13.96
CA LYS A 423 21.03 -8.73 12.79
C LYS A 423 22.15 -8.51 11.77
#